data_AF-A0A0F6YKG3-F1
#
_entry.id   AF-A0A0F6YKG3-F1
#
_cell.length_a   1.000
_cell.length_b   1.000
_cell.length_c   1.000
_cell.angle_alpha   90.00
_cell.angle_beta   90.00
_cell.angle_gamma   90.00
#
_symmetry.space_group_name_H-M   'P 1'
#
loop_
_entity.id
_entity.type
_entity.pdbx_description
1 polymer ?
#
loop_
_entity_poly.entity_id
_entity_poly.type
_entity_poly.pdbx_seq_one_letter_code
_entity_poly.pdbx_strand_id
1 'polypeptide(L)'
;MSLHVILPLIVGGAIYLGWRDGSLLGWRWADALGVREVASALRGSLRATDIVLPEWALFSLPDALWVYALTWALSRVHAESDVKERALALFVPLALGPGAELAQLARVVPGTFDVLDLALTTVALVAAIWTSGGTRAGSRRAAALTTETRAWENG
;
A
#
# COMPACT_ATOMS: atom_id res chain seq x y z
N MET A 1 -2.03 -14.72 1.66
CA MET A 1 -1.81 -13.29 1.32
C MET A 1 -2.33 -12.46 2.48
N SER A 2 -1.55 -11.50 3.01
CA SER A 2 -1.86 -10.87 4.32
C SER A 2 -2.92 -9.77 4.21
N LEU A 3 -3.71 -9.58 5.27
CA LEU A 3 -4.72 -8.53 5.39
C LEU A 3 -4.15 -7.13 5.10
N HIS A 4 -2.90 -6.88 5.49
CA HIS A 4 -2.17 -5.62 5.26
C HIS A 4 -1.91 -5.30 3.79
N VAL A 5 -2.12 -6.24 2.86
CA VAL A 5 -1.97 -6.03 1.43
C VAL A 5 -3.34 -6.00 0.76
N ILE A 6 -4.18 -7.00 1.04
CA ILE A 6 -5.47 -7.14 0.36
C ILE A 6 -6.41 -5.99 0.72
N LEU A 7 -6.54 -5.67 2.02
CA LEU A 7 -7.51 -4.67 2.45
C LEU A 7 -7.20 -3.28 1.87
N PRO A 8 -5.97 -2.73 1.98
CA PRO A 8 -5.67 -1.42 1.39
C PRO A 8 -5.80 -1.38 -0.13
N LEU A 9 -5.44 -2.46 -0.84
CA LEU A 9 -5.61 -2.53 -2.29
C LEU A 9 -7.09 -2.49 -2.68
N ILE A 10 -7.94 -3.27 -2.01
CA ILE A 10 -9.39 -3.30 -2.28
C ILE A 10 -10.01 -1.95 -1.93
N VAL A 11 -9.71 -1.39 -0.76
CA VAL A 11 -10.29 -0.10 -0.33
C VAL A 11 -9.83 1.03 -1.24
N GLY A 12 -8.53 1.14 -1.53
CA GLY A 12 -8.00 2.16 -2.43
C GLY A 12 -8.55 2.02 -3.85
N GLY A 13 -8.63 0.78 -4.35
CA GLY A 13 -9.23 0.50 -5.66
C GLY A 13 -10.71 0.84 -5.73
N ALA A 14 -11.48 0.54 -4.67
CA ALA A 14 -12.90 0.85 -4.60
C ALA A 14 -13.16 2.36 -4.58
N ILE A 15 -12.38 3.12 -3.79
CA ILE A 15 -12.44 4.59 -3.79
C ILE A 15 -12.12 5.12 -5.19
N TYR A 16 -11.01 4.66 -5.77
CA TYR A 16 -10.53 5.13 -7.07
C TYR A 16 -11.52 4.86 -8.21
N LEU A 17 -12.04 3.63 -8.31
CA LEU A 17 -12.97 3.26 -9.39
C LEU A 17 -14.39 3.80 -9.15
N GLY A 18 -14.81 3.90 -7.89
CA GLY A 18 -16.16 4.34 -7.52
C GLY A 18 -16.40 5.84 -7.70
N TRP A 19 -15.46 6.67 -7.24
CA TRP A 19 -15.66 8.11 -7.18
C TRP A 19 -14.81 8.92 -8.16
N ARG A 20 -13.63 8.43 -8.58
CA ARG A 20 -12.76 9.19 -9.49
C ARG A 20 -13.26 9.13 -10.94
N ASP A 21 -12.98 10.15 -11.72
CA ASP A 21 -13.52 10.29 -13.07
C ASP A 21 -13.12 9.18 -14.05
N GLY A 22 -14.04 8.88 -14.98
CA GLY A 22 -13.97 7.77 -15.93
C GLY A 22 -12.85 7.85 -16.98
N SER A 23 -12.18 9.01 -17.07
CA SER A 23 -11.12 9.29 -18.05
C SER A 23 -9.73 8.82 -17.62
N LEU A 24 -9.58 8.30 -16.39
CA LEU A 24 -8.29 7.89 -15.85
C LEU A 24 -7.86 6.48 -16.31
N LEU A 25 -6.54 6.30 -16.31
CA LEU A 25 -5.82 5.05 -16.61
C LEU A 25 -6.46 3.81 -15.94
N GLY A 26 -7.07 3.96 -14.76
CA GLY A 26 -7.74 2.87 -14.06
C GLY A 26 -8.86 2.17 -14.84
N TRP A 27 -9.62 2.89 -15.68
CA TRP A 27 -10.64 2.24 -16.53
C TRP A 27 -10.01 1.44 -17.67
N ARG A 28 -8.88 1.91 -18.22
CA ARG A 28 -8.11 1.14 -19.21
C ARG A 28 -7.53 -0.13 -18.61
N TRP A 29 -7.09 -0.09 -17.35
CA TRP A 29 -6.66 -1.28 -16.63
C TRP A 29 -7.83 -2.21 -16.35
N ALA A 30 -9.00 -1.69 -15.96
CA ALA A 30 -10.20 -2.50 -15.76
C ALA A 30 -10.62 -3.21 -17.05
N ASP A 31 -10.53 -2.53 -18.20
CA ASP A 31 -10.75 -3.11 -19.52
C ASP A 31 -9.73 -4.21 -19.83
N ALA A 32 -8.44 -3.93 -19.64
CA ALA A 32 -7.36 -4.87 -19.92
C ALA A 32 -7.41 -6.14 -19.05
N LEU A 33 -7.90 -6.01 -17.81
CA LEU A 33 -8.06 -7.11 -16.86
C LEU A 33 -9.41 -7.82 -17.01
N GLY A 34 -10.31 -7.35 -17.88
CA GLY A 34 -11.64 -7.92 -18.07
C GLY A 34 -12.60 -7.70 -16.90
N VAL A 35 -12.31 -6.74 -16.01
CA VAL A 35 -13.09 -6.45 -14.79
C VAL A 35 -13.94 -5.18 -14.92
N ARG A 36 -14.06 -4.62 -16.12
CA ARG A 36 -14.80 -3.38 -16.40
C ARG A 36 -16.24 -3.44 -15.88
N GLU A 37 -16.95 -4.53 -16.12
CA GLU A 37 -18.35 -4.66 -15.70
C GLU A 37 -18.49 -4.67 -14.18
N VAL A 38 -17.55 -5.33 -13.49
CA VAL A 38 -17.50 -5.31 -12.01
C VAL A 38 -17.23 -3.90 -11.51
N ALA A 39 -16.27 -3.18 -12.10
CA ALA A 39 -15.97 -1.80 -11.75
C ALA A 39 -17.16 -0.86 -12.01
N SER A 40 -17.88 -1.07 -13.12
CA SER A 40 -19.08 -0.32 -13.49
C SER A 40 -20.23 -0.56 -12.50
N ALA A 41 -20.49 -1.83 -12.16
CA ALA A 41 -21.51 -2.20 -11.17
C ALA A 41 -21.20 -1.63 -9.78
N LEU A 42 -19.92 -1.69 -9.37
CA LEU A 42 -19.44 -1.08 -8.13
C LEU A 42 -19.70 0.43 -8.13
N ARG A 43 -19.30 1.14 -9.18
CA ARG A 43 -19.52 2.59 -9.33
C ARG A 43 -21.01 2.94 -9.31
N GLY A 44 -21.85 2.18 -10.01
CA GLY A 44 -23.30 2.36 -10.00
C GLY A 44 -23.88 2.24 -8.59
N SER A 45 -23.45 1.21 -7.86
CA SER A 45 -23.89 0.97 -6.48
C SER A 45 -23.44 2.09 -5.52
N LEU A 46 -22.19 2.54 -5.64
CA LEU A 46 -21.62 3.59 -4.79
C LEU A 46 -22.19 4.98 -5.10
N ARG A 47 -22.56 5.25 -6.35
CA ARG A 47 -23.23 6.50 -6.71
C ARG A 47 -24.70 6.52 -6.28
N ALA A 48 -25.32 5.36 -6.08
CA ALA A 48 -26.70 5.27 -5.59
C ALA A 48 -26.85 5.53 -4.09
N THR A 49 -25.75 5.59 -3.32
CA THR A 49 -25.79 5.79 -1.86
C THR A 49 -25.68 7.25 -1.43
N ASP A 50 -25.58 8.20 -2.37
CA ASP A 50 -25.33 9.63 -2.13
C ASP A 50 -24.13 9.91 -1.20
N ILE A 51 -23.19 8.96 -1.07
CA ILE A 51 -21.99 9.13 -0.27
C ILE A 51 -21.05 10.08 -1.00
N VAL A 52 -20.81 11.24 -0.39
CA VAL A 52 -19.80 12.21 -0.85
C VAL A 52 -18.53 12.00 -0.03
N LEU A 53 -17.45 11.63 -0.69
CA LEU A 53 -16.14 11.56 -0.06
C LEU A 53 -15.50 12.96 -0.02
N PRO A 54 -14.82 13.33 1.08
CA PRO A 54 -14.03 14.55 1.11
C PRO A 54 -12.87 14.44 0.11
N GLU A 55 -12.42 15.57 -0.43
CA GLU A 55 -11.40 15.62 -1.49
C GLU A 55 -10.13 14.84 -1.14
N TRP A 56 -9.63 14.98 0.09
CA TRP A 56 -8.45 14.24 0.55
C TRP A 56 -8.62 12.71 0.48
N ALA A 57 -9.83 12.20 0.78
CA ALA A 57 -10.10 10.77 0.75
C ALA A 57 -10.24 10.27 -0.68
N LEU A 58 -10.62 11.14 -1.61
CA LEU A 58 -10.74 10.82 -3.02
C LEU A 58 -9.40 10.86 -3.75
N PHE A 59 -8.60 11.89 -3.49
CA PHE A 59 -7.37 12.16 -4.24
C PHE A 59 -6.11 11.58 -3.60
N SER A 60 -6.00 11.61 -2.26
CA SER A 60 -4.76 11.24 -1.56
C SER A 60 -4.78 9.85 -0.92
N LEU A 61 -5.94 9.44 -0.40
CA LEU A 61 -6.07 8.19 0.35
C LEU A 61 -5.78 6.92 -0.48
N PRO A 62 -6.25 6.77 -1.74
CA PRO A 62 -5.94 5.59 -2.55
C PRO A 62 -4.43 5.39 -2.72
N ASP A 63 -3.70 6.46 -3.01
CA ASP A 63 -2.25 6.41 -3.25
C ASP A 63 -1.51 6.04 -1.96
N ALA A 64 -1.90 6.61 -0.81
CA ALA A 64 -1.36 6.23 0.49
C ALA A 64 -1.62 4.75 0.83
N LEU A 65 -2.82 4.24 0.56
CA LEU A 65 -3.16 2.83 0.79
C LEU A 65 -2.33 1.88 -0.09
N TRP A 66 -2.08 2.26 -1.33
CA TRP A 66 -1.24 1.47 -2.25
C TRP A 66 0.24 1.50 -1.85
N VAL A 67 0.77 2.66 -1.46
CA VAL A 67 2.13 2.78 -0.91
C VAL A 67 2.29 1.92 0.34
N TYR A 68 1.30 1.93 1.25
CA TYR A 68 1.29 1.06 2.43
C TYR A 68 1.36 -0.42 2.03
N ALA A 69 0.46 -0.87 1.15
CA ALA A 69 0.37 -2.27 0.72
C ALA A 69 1.67 -2.76 0.08
N LEU A 70 2.23 -1.95 -0.83
CA LEU A 70 3.47 -2.27 -1.53
C LEU A 70 4.66 -2.32 -0.57
N THR A 71 4.79 -1.32 0.30
CA THR A 71 5.85 -1.27 1.31
C THR A 71 5.79 -2.46 2.25
N TRP A 72 4.59 -2.82 2.73
CA TRP A 72 4.40 -3.94 3.63
C TRP A 72 4.76 -5.26 2.93
N ALA A 73 4.28 -5.47 1.69
CA ALA A 73 4.58 -6.66 0.91
C ALA A 73 6.09 -6.82 0.68
N LEU A 74 6.77 -5.78 0.20
CA LEU A 74 8.20 -5.81 -0.07
C LEU A 74 9.04 -5.99 1.21
N SER A 75 8.61 -5.40 2.33
CA SER A 75 9.24 -5.59 3.64
C SER A 75 9.17 -7.04 4.13
N ARG A 76 8.15 -7.80 3.70
CA ARG A 76 7.95 -9.20 4.07
C ARG A 76 8.62 -10.17 3.12
N VAL A 77 8.59 -9.88 1.82
CA VAL A 77 9.30 -10.69 0.80
C VAL A 77 10.81 -10.65 1.06
N HIS A 78 11.36 -9.46 1.32
CA HIS A 78 12.79 -9.27 1.57
C HIS A 78 13.12 -9.27 3.06
N ALA A 79 12.40 -10.07 3.85
CA ALA A 79 12.56 -10.06 5.30
C ALA A 79 13.89 -10.64 5.78
N GLU A 80 14.35 -11.69 5.10
CA GLU A 80 15.60 -12.40 5.39
C GLU A 80 16.73 -12.06 4.41
N SER A 81 16.45 -11.15 3.45
CA SER A 81 17.43 -10.59 2.52
C SER A 81 18.47 -9.75 3.24
N ASP A 82 19.61 -9.54 2.59
CA ASP A 82 20.63 -8.63 3.10
C ASP A 82 20.15 -7.16 3.11
N VAL A 83 20.95 -6.30 3.73
CA VAL A 83 20.61 -4.87 3.91
C VAL A 83 20.50 -4.14 2.57
N LYS A 84 21.33 -4.48 1.57
CA LYS A 84 21.33 -3.79 0.27
C LYS A 84 20.09 -4.17 -0.53
N GLU A 85 19.77 -5.46 -0.60
CA GLU A 85 18.60 -5.96 -1.31
C GLU A 85 17.32 -5.41 -0.66
N ARG A 86 17.23 -5.43 0.67
CA ARG A 86 16.08 -4.84 1.38
C ARG A 86 15.97 -3.32 1.15
N ALA A 87 17.09 -2.59 1.14
CA ALA A 87 17.09 -1.16 0.85
C ALA A 87 16.62 -0.88 -0.58
N LEU A 88 17.10 -1.65 -1.56
CA LEU A 88 16.67 -1.54 -2.96
C LEU A 88 15.17 -1.82 -3.11
N ALA A 89 14.65 -2.84 -2.42
CA ALA A 89 13.23 -3.14 -2.43
C ALA A 89 12.39 -2.00 -1.83
N LEU A 90 12.83 -1.40 -0.71
CA LEU A 90 12.13 -0.28 -0.07
C LEU A 90 12.30 1.05 -0.80
N PHE A 91 13.30 1.17 -1.67
CA PHE A 91 13.44 2.34 -2.54
C PHE A 91 12.28 2.46 -3.53
N VAL A 92 11.70 1.34 -3.97
CA VAL A 92 10.57 1.36 -4.93
C VAL A 92 9.34 2.12 -4.38
N PRO A 93 8.74 1.74 -3.24
CA PRO A 93 7.60 2.48 -2.71
C PRO A 93 7.98 3.89 -2.24
N LEU A 94 9.23 4.11 -1.80
CA LEU A 94 9.73 5.46 -1.48
C LEU A 94 9.72 6.36 -2.72
N ALA A 95 10.24 5.87 -3.84
CA ALA A 95 10.32 6.61 -5.09
C ALA A 95 8.94 6.85 -5.72
N LEU A 96 8.04 5.87 -5.66
CA LEU A 96 6.71 5.97 -6.25
C LEU A 96 5.71 6.79 -5.43
N GLY A 97 5.84 6.82 -4.10
CA GLY A 97 4.99 7.64 -3.24
C GLY A 97 5.62 9.01 -2.95
N PRO A 98 6.28 9.20 -1.78
CA PRO A 98 6.86 10.49 -1.41
C PRO A 98 7.84 11.06 -2.44
N GLY A 99 8.64 10.19 -3.08
CA GLY A 99 9.61 10.58 -4.10
C GLY A 99 8.96 11.18 -5.35
N ALA A 100 7.78 10.70 -5.75
CA ALA A 100 7.05 11.23 -6.89
C ALA A 100 6.56 12.65 -6.58
N GLU A 101 6.04 12.90 -5.38
CA GLU A 101 5.63 14.24 -4.94
C GLU A 101 6.81 15.22 -4.88
N LEU A 102 7.96 14.80 -4.35
CA LEU A 102 9.18 15.61 -4.36
C LEU A 102 9.67 15.88 -5.79
N ALA A 103 9.53 14.91 -6.70
CA ALA A 103 9.88 15.10 -8.10
C ALA A 103 8.93 16.07 -8.82
N GLN A 104 7.64 16.08 -8.48
CA GLN A 104 6.67 17.07 -8.96
C GLN A 104 6.98 18.47 -8.42
N LEU A 105 7.35 18.58 -7.13
CA LEU A 105 7.82 19.85 -6.53
C LEU A 105 9.04 20.41 -7.26
N ALA A 106 9.98 19.53 -7.62
CA ALA A 106 11.16 19.88 -8.41
C ALA A 106 10.87 20.06 -9.91
N ARG A 107 9.61 19.88 -10.35
CA ARG A 107 9.17 19.94 -11.76
C ARG A 107 9.90 18.96 -12.70
N VAL A 108 10.40 17.85 -12.15
CA VAL A 108 11.08 16.79 -12.90
C VAL A 108 10.07 15.89 -13.60
N VAL A 109 8.92 15.65 -12.96
CA VAL A 109 7.83 14.81 -13.45
C VAL A 109 6.57 15.66 -13.57
N PRO A 110 5.75 15.47 -14.62
CA PRO A 110 4.46 16.15 -14.73
C PRO A 110 3.53 15.77 -13.58
N GLY A 111 2.92 16.78 -12.94
CA GLY A 111 2.01 16.61 -11.81
C GLY A 111 1.86 17.92 -11.04
N THR A 112 1.07 17.88 -9.97
CA THR A 112 0.86 19.01 -9.07
C THR A 112 1.28 18.57 -7.69
N PHE A 113 2.37 19.13 -7.17
CA PHE A 113 2.81 18.85 -5.82
C PHE A 113 1.69 19.13 -4.81
N ASP A 114 1.33 18.10 -4.03
CA ASP A 114 0.37 18.22 -2.94
C ASP A 114 1.05 17.83 -1.62
N VAL A 115 1.02 18.75 -0.66
CA VAL A 115 1.58 18.53 0.69
C VAL A 115 0.88 17.38 1.40
N LEU A 116 -0.42 17.21 1.16
CA LEU A 116 -1.20 16.14 1.77
C LEU A 116 -0.85 14.77 1.17
N ASP A 117 -0.63 14.70 -0.15
CA ASP A 117 -0.17 13.47 -0.81
C ASP A 117 1.22 13.07 -0.29
N LEU A 118 2.13 14.03 -0.18
CA LEU A 118 3.46 13.79 0.40
C LEU A 118 3.35 13.30 1.85
N ALA A 119 2.51 13.95 2.68
CA ALA A 119 2.34 13.59 4.08
C ALA A 119 1.73 12.17 4.23
N LEU A 120 0.63 11.89 3.54
CA LEU A 120 -0.09 10.62 3.66
C LEU A 120 0.71 9.44 3.13
N THR A 121 1.37 9.59 1.97
CA THR A 121 2.23 8.53 1.42
C THR A 121 3.46 8.28 2.31
N THR A 122 4.02 9.33 2.93
CA THR A 122 5.13 9.19 3.90
C THR A 122 4.68 8.45 5.15
N VAL A 123 3.53 8.84 5.73
CA VAL A 123 2.95 8.17 6.90
C VAL A 123 2.65 6.70 6.59
N ALA A 124 2.07 6.41 5.42
CA ALA A 124 1.78 5.06 4.96
C ALA A 124 3.04 4.20 4.85
N LEU A 125 4.11 4.73 4.26
CA LEU A 125 5.40 4.04 4.14
C LEU A 125 5.98 3.69 5.52
N VAL A 126 6.02 4.66 6.43
CA VAL A 126 6.55 4.45 7.79
C VAL A 126 5.69 3.45 8.56
N ALA A 127 4.37 3.57 8.50
CA ALA A 127 3.43 2.66 9.17
C ALA A 127 3.58 1.22 8.67
N ALA A 128 3.77 1.02 7.36
CA ALA A 128 3.99 -0.30 6.78
C ALA A 128 5.31 -0.94 7.24
N ILE A 129 6.39 -0.16 7.32
CA ILE A 129 7.68 -0.64 7.86
C ILE A 129 7.54 -1.03 9.33
N TRP A 130 6.87 -0.20 10.13
CA TRP A 130 6.69 -0.44 11.56
C TRP A 130 5.87 -1.71 11.84
N THR A 131 4.72 -1.86 11.17
CA THR A 131 3.82 -3.01 11.34
C THR A 131 4.40 -4.31 10.75
N SER A 132 5.17 -4.25 9.66
CA SER A 132 5.87 -5.42 9.11
C SER A 132 7.06 -5.89 9.95
N GLY A 133 7.60 -5.01 10.82
CA GLY A 133 8.62 -5.35 11.81
C GLY A 133 8.07 -6.03 13.06
N GLY A 134 6.92 -5.59 13.58
CA GLY A 134 6.30 -6.13 14.80
C GLY A 134 5.97 -7.63 14.73
N THR A 135 5.66 -8.14 13.54
CA THR A 135 5.39 -9.58 13.32
C THR A 135 6.64 -10.47 13.45
N ARG A 136 7.85 -9.91 13.37
CA ARG A 136 9.12 -10.66 13.50
C ARG A 136 9.51 -10.94 14.97
N ALA A 137 9.17 -10.01 15.87
CA ALA A 137 9.50 -10.16 17.29
C ALA A 137 8.73 -11.34 17.93
N GLY A 138 7.48 -11.54 17.53
CA GLY A 138 6.65 -12.65 18.00
C GLY A 138 7.12 -14.01 17.49
N SER A 139 7.47 -14.12 16.20
CA SER A 139 7.90 -15.40 15.61
C SER A 139 9.29 -15.83 16.08
N ARG A 140 10.24 -14.89 16.24
CA ARG A 140 11.58 -15.19 16.79
C ARG A 140 11.53 -15.56 18.27
N ARG A 141 10.67 -14.91 19.07
CA ARG A 141 10.43 -15.31 20.47
C ARG A 141 9.81 -16.71 20.57
N ALA A 142 8.81 -17.01 19.75
CA ALA A 142 8.17 -18.33 19.75
C ALA A 142 9.16 -19.44 19.34
N ALA A 143 10.00 -19.18 18.34
CA ALA A 143 11.06 -20.11 17.91
C ALA A 143 12.15 -20.29 18.97
N ALA A 144 12.55 -19.22 19.67
CA ALA A 144 13.52 -19.29 20.77
C ALA A 144 12.99 -20.13 21.95
N LEU A 145 11.73 -19.90 22.35
CA LEU A 145 11.08 -20.66 23.44
C LEU A 145 10.93 -22.15 23.11
N THR A 146 10.62 -22.50 21.85
CA THR A 146 10.54 -23.91 21.44
C THR A 146 11.90 -24.60 21.37
N THR A 147 12.96 -23.84 21.12
CA THR A 147 14.34 -24.35 21.14
C THR A 147 14.80 -24.57 22.58
N GLU A 148 14.47 -23.64 23.49
CA GLU A 148 14.74 -23.79 24.92
C GLU A 148 13.98 -24.97 25.52
N THR A 149 12.67 -25.13 25.27
CA THR A 149 11.91 -26.29 25.79
C THR A 149 12.46 -27.63 25.31
N ARG A 150 12.90 -27.71 24.05
CA ARG A 150 13.55 -28.92 23.51
C ARG A 150 14.93 -29.18 24.12
N ALA A 151 15.63 -28.16 24.62
CA ALA A 151 16.89 -28.35 25.32
C ALA A 151 16.68 -28.94 26.73
N TRP A 152 15.58 -28.61 27.41
CA TRP A 152 15.23 -29.17 28.72
C TRP A 152 14.73 -30.61 28.68
N GLU A 153 14.08 -31.03 27.59
CA GLU A 153 13.58 -32.41 27.43
C GLU A 153 14.67 -33.44 27.10
N ASN A 154 15.84 -32.98 26.64
CA ASN A 154 16.95 -33.84 26.16
C ASN A 154 18.17 -33.89 27.10
N GLY A 155 18.08 -33.32 28.31
CA GLY A 155 19.13 -33.34 29.34
C GLY A 155 18.66 -34.04 30.61
#